data_AF-R4W824-F1
#
_entry.id   AF-R4W824-F1
#
_cell.length_a   1.000
_cell.length_b   1.000
_cell.length_c   1.000
_cell.angle_alpha   90.00
_cell.angle_beta   90.00
_cell.angle_gamma   90.00
#
_symmetry.space_group_name_H-M   'P 1'
#
loop_
_entity.id
_entity.type
_entity.pdbx_description
1 polymer ?
#
loop_
_entity_poly.entity_id
_entity_poly.type
_entity_poly.pdbx_seq_one_letter_code
_entity_poly.pdbx_strand_id
1 'polypeptide(L)'
;MIAPASFQPIQHAGQPLLAPLQTSPAPDVGTAVVSIVGAAMLTLLSLRLTFLAVRTRTSVARPQAALWEYFGFAGVVGVLYGSFTLLQHWLDVRLDFLNGLLLAFTVLFALAMREAYFNTTLANAELDRLGEYRLRRALEIGFVAIVLVISVGPLVRRSRIFTVLTAAAGFTVVGYGLYFQFRRSRTPATRGTLIDTLLRQTVPVLVFAGGALVAPALALGVASPTVASAVAAVFVVVTAASLMTVTIKLSQHLSSRR
;
A
#
# COMPACT_ATOMS: atom_id res chain seq x y z
N MET A 1 57.89 67.71 -1.16
CA MET A 1 58.07 66.25 -1.13
C MET A 1 56.88 65.64 -0.39
N ILE A 2 55.73 65.51 -1.07
CA ILE A 2 54.53 64.74 -0.66
C ILE A 2 53.90 64.25 -1.98
N ALA A 3 53.55 62.96 -2.03
CA ALA A 3 53.34 62.15 -3.23
C ALA A 3 52.01 62.45 -3.99
N PRO A 4 51.96 62.19 -5.31
CA PRO A 4 50.72 62.25 -6.09
C PRO A 4 49.86 60.99 -5.88
N ALA A 5 48.56 61.20 -5.70
CA ALA A 5 47.56 60.14 -5.60
C ALA A 5 47.42 59.40 -6.95
N SER A 6 47.67 58.10 -6.94
CA SER A 6 47.44 57.20 -8.07
C SER A 6 45.94 56.90 -8.19
N PHE A 7 45.34 57.34 -9.30
CA PHE A 7 44.02 56.87 -9.73
C PHE A 7 44.13 55.42 -10.21
N GLN A 8 43.51 54.48 -9.48
CA GLN A 8 43.25 53.14 -9.98
C GLN A 8 41.94 53.13 -10.79
N PRO A 9 41.94 52.65 -12.04
CA PRO A 9 40.70 52.42 -12.78
C PRO A 9 39.96 51.22 -12.20
N ILE A 10 38.72 51.42 -11.76
CA ILE A 10 37.80 50.35 -11.35
C ILE A 10 37.40 49.58 -12.61
N GLN A 11 38.12 48.50 -12.90
CA GLN A 11 37.74 47.46 -13.86
C GLN A 11 37.61 46.11 -13.15
N HIS A 12 36.42 45.83 -12.62
CA HIS A 12 35.89 44.47 -12.54
C HIS A 12 34.40 44.57 -12.85
N ALA A 13 34.08 44.42 -14.13
CA ALA A 13 33.56 43.17 -14.67
C ALA A 13 32.15 42.91 -14.15
N GLY A 14 31.17 43.27 -14.97
CA GLY A 14 29.78 42.86 -14.80
C GLY A 14 29.71 41.34 -14.72
N GLN A 15 29.54 40.82 -13.51
CA GLN A 15 28.90 39.54 -13.31
C GLN A 15 27.39 39.79 -13.43
N PRO A 16 26.70 39.25 -14.44
CA PRO A 16 25.28 39.07 -14.31
C PRO A 16 25.07 38.14 -13.12
N LEU A 17 24.52 38.68 -12.03
CA LEU A 17 23.86 37.92 -10.98
C LEU A 17 22.69 37.15 -11.63
N LEU A 18 23.02 36.08 -12.36
CA LEU A 18 22.13 34.95 -12.52
C LEU A 18 22.09 34.27 -11.16
N ALA A 19 21.40 34.90 -10.21
CA ALA A 19 20.75 34.15 -9.16
C ALA A 19 20.02 33.02 -9.90
N PRO A 20 20.31 31.73 -9.62
CA PRO A 20 19.49 30.67 -10.17
C PRO A 20 18.06 31.05 -9.79
N LEU A 21 17.21 31.23 -10.80
CA LEU A 21 15.77 31.35 -10.62
C LEU A 21 15.39 30.17 -9.72
N GLN A 22 15.28 30.43 -8.42
CA GLN A 22 14.58 29.56 -7.51
C GLN A 22 13.14 29.69 -7.99
N THR A 23 12.79 28.85 -8.96
CA THR A 23 11.42 28.59 -9.30
C THR A 23 10.80 28.10 -8.00
N SER A 24 10.01 28.98 -7.39
CA SER A 24 9.07 28.63 -6.33
C SER A 24 8.42 27.30 -6.73
N PRO A 25 8.33 26.30 -5.83
CA PRO A 25 7.96 24.95 -6.22
C PRO A 25 6.53 25.00 -6.75
N ALA A 26 6.40 24.99 -8.08
CA ALA A 26 5.18 24.57 -8.72
C ALA A 26 4.81 23.20 -8.14
N PRO A 27 3.52 22.91 -7.90
CA PRO A 27 3.12 21.56 -7.51
C PRO A 27 3.80 20.58 -8.46
N ASP A 28 4.52 19.62 -7.89
CA ASP A 28 5.43 18.74 -8.61
C ASP A 28 4.62 17.85 -9.57
N VAL A 29 4.42 18.35 -10.79
CA VAL A 29 3.53 17.77 -11.81
C VAL A 29 3.88 16.31 -12.03
N GLY A 30 5.17 15.96 -11.94
CA GLY A 30 5.63 14.57 -12.02
C GLY A 30 5.02 13.68 -10.94
N THR A 31 5.02 14.13 -9.69
CA THR A 31 4.42 13.38 -8.57
C THR A 31 2.91 13.18 -8.76
N ALA A 32 2.20 14.23 -9.22
CA ALA A 32 0.76 14.15 -9.49
C ALA A 32 0.42 13.19 -10.65
N VAL A 33 1.22 13.16 -11.70
CA VAL A 33 1.03 12.22 -12.81
C VAL A 33 1.21 10.78 -12.32
N VAL A 34 2.25 10.50 -11.53
CA VAL A 34 2.52 9.16 -11.00
C VAL A 34 1.41 8.70 -10.05
N SER A 35 0.91 9.58 -9.18
CA SER A 35 -0.20 9.24 -8.27
C SER A 35 -1.51 8.97 -9.03
N ILE A 36 -1.83 9.75 -10.07
CA ILE A 36 -3.01 9.54 -10.92
C ILE A 36 -2.92 8.20 -11.64
N VAL A 37 -1.77 7.91 -12.29
CA VAL A 37 -1.55 6.64 -13.00
C VAL A 37 -1.64 5.46 -12.03
N GLY A 38 -0.97 5.56 -10.87
CA GLY A 38 -1.01 4.53 -9.83
C GLY A 38 -2.42 4.27 -9.31
N ALA A 39 -3.18 5.33 -9.03
CA ALA A 39 -4.57 5.24 -8.58
C ALA A 39 -5.49 4.64 -9.64
N ALA A 40 -5.36 5.04 -10.90
CA ALA A 40 -6.14 4.48 -12.01
C ALA A 40 -5.85 2.98 -12.22
N MET A 41 -4.57 2.59 -12.27
CA MET A 41 -4.17 1.20 -12.39
C MET A 41 -4.66 0.36 -11.21
N LEU A 42 -4.48 0.86 -9.98
CA LEU A 42 -4.91 0.17 -8.78
C LEU A 42 -6.44 -0.01 -8.76
N THR A 43 -7.20 1.01 -9.19
CA THR A 43 -8.67 0.93 -9.30
C THR A 43 -9.09 -0.19 -10.25
N LEU A 44 -8.58 -0.19 -11.49
CA LEU A 44 -8.95 -1.17 -12.51
C LEU A 44 -8.56 -2.59 -12.11
N LEU A 45 -7.36 -2.77 -11.57
CA LEU A 45 -6.87 -4.08 -11.15
C LEU A 45 -7.57 -4.59 -9.89
N SER A 46 -7.93 -3.70 -8.97
CA SER A 46 -8.71 -4.07 -7.78
C SER A 46 -10.15 -4.43 -8.15
N LEU A 47 -10.74 -3.74 -9.13
CA LEU A 47 -12.05 -4.10 -9.68
C LEU A 47 -12.00 -5.50 -10.32
N ARG A 48 -10.98 -5.76 -11.13
CA ARG A 48 -10.73 -7.08 -11.72
C ARG A 48 -10.53 -8.15 -10.65
N LEU A 49 -9.73 -7.89 -9.62
CA LEU A 49 -9.53 -8.80 -8.49
C LEU A 49 -10.86 -9.13 -7.81
N THR A 50 -11.67 -8.11 -7.51
CA THR A 50 -12.99 -8.27 -6.89
C THR A 50 -13.87 -9.20 -7.72
N PHE A 51 -13.98 -8.93 -9.02
CA PHE A 51 -14.77 -9.74 -9.93
C PHE A 51 -14.31 -11.21 -9.95
N LEU A 52 -13.00 -11.45 -10.07
CA LEU A 52 -12.43 -12.80 -10.07
C LEU A 52 -12.62 -13.50 -8.73
N ALA A 53 -12.48 -12.80 -7.61
CA ALA A 53 -12.65 -13.34 -6.27
C ALA A 53 -14.09 -13.79 -6.02
N VAL A 54 -15.08 -12.96 -6.38
CA VAL A 54 -16.51 -13.30 -6.26
C VAL A 54 -16.85 -14.51 -7.12
N ARG A 55 -16.40 -14.53 -8.38
CA ARG A 55 -16.63 -15.65 -9.30
C ARG A 55 -15.97 -16.95 -8.83
N THR A 56 -14.80 -16.86 -8.20
CA THR A 56 -14.11 -18.03 -7.66
C THR A 56 -14.82 -18.55 -6.41
N ARG A 57 -15.30 -17.64 -5.54
CA ARG A 57 -16.03 -17.98 -4.31
C ARG A 57 -17.26 -18.85 -4.60
N THR A 58 -18.02 -18.58 -5.66
CA THR A 58 -19.21 -19.36 -6.02
C THR A 58 -18.88 -20.77 -6.53
N SER A 59 -17.61 -21.06 -6.82
CA SER A 59 -17.17 -22.30 -7.50
C SER A 59 -16.34 -23.23 -6.60
N VAL A 60 -16.19 -22.91 -5.31
CA VAL A 60 -15.27 -23.58 -4.38
C VAL A 60 -15.95 -23.94 -3.06
N ALA A 61 -15.54 -25.05 -2.43
CA ALA A 61 -16.06 -25.52 -1.14
C ALA A 61 -15.82 -24.52 0.02
N ARG A 62 -16.72 -24.56 1.03
CA ARG A 62 -16.82 -23.58 2.13
C ARG A 62 -15.49 -23.22 2.85
N PRO A 63 -14.55 -24.13 3.15
CA PRO A 63 -13.30 -23.77 3.83
C PRO A 63 -12.42 -22.79 3.02
N GLN A 64 -12.37 -22.96 1.70
CA GLN A 64 -11.59 -22.09 0.81
C GLN A 64 -12.33 -20.80 0.44
N ALA A 65 -13.64 -20.69 0.71
CA ALA A 65 -14.44 -19.51 0.38
C ALA A 65 -14.01 -18.26 1.17
N ALA A 66 -13.57 -18.42 2.43
CA ALA A 66 -13.13 -17.31 3.28
C ALA A 66 -11.89 -16.59 2.70
N LEU A 67 -10.97 -17.34 2.08
CA LEU A 67 -9.79 -16.76 1.42
C LEU A 67 -10.20 -15.79 0.30
N TRP A 68 -11.13 -16.24 -0.55
CA TRP A 68 -11.63 -15.44 -1.67
C TRP A 68 -12.45 -14.24 -1.20
N GLU A 69 -13.12 -14.35 -0.06
CA GLU A 69 -13.84 -13.24 0.55
C GLU A 69 -12.89 -12.11 0.99
N TYR A 70 -11.76 -12.41 1.62
CA TYR A 70 -10.75 -11.39 1.93
C TYR A 70 -10.14 -10.76 0.67
N PHE A 71 -9.84 -11.52 -0.38
CA PHE A 71 -9.38 -10.95 -1.66
C PHE A 71 -10.45 -10.08 -2.32
N GLY A 72 -11.73 -10.47 -2.23
CA GLY A 72 -12.86 -9.69 -2.71
C GLY A 72 -12.98 -8.36 -1.96
N PHE A 73 -12.95 -8.38 -0.63
CA PHE A 73 -12.94 -7.17 0.18
C PHE A 73 -11.70 -6.30 -0.09
N ALA A 74 -10.52 -6.90 -0.25
CA ALA A 74 -9.30 -6.15 -0.59
C ALA A 74 -9.46 -5.44 -1.94
N GLY A 75 -10.05 -6.11 -2.93
CA GLY A 75 -10.38 -5.50 -4.21
C GLY A 75 -11.37 -4.33 -4.07
N VAL A 76 -12.44 -4.48 -3.29
CA VAL A 76 -13.40 -3.39 -3.04
C VAL A 76 -12.71 -2.18 -2.40
N VAL A 77 -11.92 -2.40 -1.35
CA VAL A 77 -11.18 -1.32 -0.67
C VAL A 77 -10.16 -0.67 -1.61
N GLY A 78 -9.49 -1.45 -2.47
CA GLY A 78 -8.55 -0.94 -3.47
C GLY A 78 -9.23 -0.07 -4.53
N VAL A 79 -10.44 -0.44 -4.97
CA VAL A 79 -11.27 0.39 -5.86
C VAL A 79 -11.63 1.71 -5.20
N LEU A 80 -12.08 1.67 -3.94
CA LEU A 80 -12.42 2.87 -3.19
C LEU A 80 -11.20 3.77 -3.02
N TYR A 81 -10.06 3.22 -2.60
CA TYR A 81 -8.82 3.98 -2.42
C TYR A 81 -8.39 4.66 -3.72
N GLY A 82 -8.32 3.91 -4.83
CA GLY A 82 -7.91 4.46 -6.12
C GLY A 82 -8.89 5.52 -6.64
N SER A 83 -10.20 5.27 -6.49
CA SER A 83 -11.24 6.20 -6.94
C SER A 83 -11.26 7.50 -6.12
N PHE A 84 -11.14 7.43 -4.80
CA PHE A 84 -11.01 8.62 -3.94
C PHE A 84 -9.69 9.36 -4.17
N THR A 85 -8.60 8.64 -4.46
CA THR A 85 -7.32 9.27 -4.83
C THR A 85 -7.46 10.05 -6.13
N LEU A 86 -8.11 9.48 -7.16
CA LEU A 86 -8.41 10.19 -8.39
C LEU A 86 -9.28 11.42 -8.10
N LEU A 87 -10.37 11.25 -7.35
CA LEU A 87 -11.29 12.33 -6.98
C LEU A 87 -10.57 13.48 -6.26
N GLN A 88 -9.62 13.17 -5.37
CA GLN A 88 -8.78 14.16 -4.71
C GLN A 88 -8.01 15.03 -5.72
N HIS A 89 -7.47 14.45 -6.80
CA HIS A 89 -6.76 15.22 -7.83
C HIS A 89 -7.72 16.04 -8.70
N TRP A 90 -8.90 15.51 -8.99
CA TRP A 90 -9.92 16.24 -9.77
C TRP A 90 -10.51 17.43 -9.02
N LEU A 91 -10.69 17.30 -7.71
CA LEU A 91 -11.27 18.35 -6.86
C LEU A 91 -10.23 19.28 -6.24
N ASP A 92 -8.94 18.95 -6.36
CA ASP A 92 -7.83 19.60 -5.65
C ASP A 92 -8.06 19.67 -4.12
N VAL A 93 -8.68 18.61 -3.57
CA VAL A 93 -8.99 18.49 -2.13
C VAL A 93 -8.20 17.35 -1.52
N ARG A 94 -7.50 17.62 -0.42
CA ARG A 94 -6.77 16.60 0.34
C ARG A 94 -7.72 15.75 1.18
N LEU A 95 -7.67 14.43 0.99
CA LEU A 95 -8.48 13.46 1.73
C LEU A 95 -7.60 12.67 2.71
N ASP A 96 -7.58 13.08 3.97
CA ASP A 96 -6.69 12.47 4.98
C ASP A 96 -7.05 11.01 5.32
N PHE A 97 -8.29 10.59 5.04
CA PHE A 97 -8.76 9.22 5.30
C PHE A 97 -8.19 8.16 4.32
N LEU A 98 -7.53 8.58 3.23
CA LEU A 98 -6.94 7.69 2.21
C LEU A 98 -5.89 6.74 2.80
N ASN A 99 -5.10 7.22 3.76
CA ASN A 99 -4.11 6.40 4.46
C ASN A 99 -4.78 5.23 5.20
N GLY A 100 -5.94 5.46 5.79
CA GLY A 100 -6.70 4.41 6.46
C GLY A 100 -7.31 3.41 5.47
N LEU A 101 -7.74 3.84 4.27
CA LEU A 101 -8.15 2.89 3.22
C LEU A 101 -6.99 2.04 2.72
N LEU A 102 -5.82 2.64 2.49
CA LEU A 102 -4.65 1.89 2.06
C LEU A 102 -4.18 0.91 3.15
N LEU A 103 -4.31 1.29 4.42
CA LEU A 103 -4.09 0.38 5.53
C LEU A 103 -5.10 -0.75 5.55
N ALA A 104 -6.39 -0.48 5.35
CA ALA A 104 -7.43 -1.50 5.26
C ALA A 104 -7.15 -2.48 4.12
N PHE A 105 -6.75 -1.98 2.95
CA PHE A 105 -6.29 -2.78 1.81
C PHE A 105 -5.14 -3.71 2.21
N THR A 106 -4.11 -3.16 2.85
CA THR A 106 -2.93 -3.91 3.31
C THR A 106 -3.29 -4.97 4.37
N VAL A 107 -4.17 -4.62 5.31
CA VAL A 107 -4.70 -5.53 6.35
C VAL A 107 -5.43 -6.70 5.72
N LEU A 108 -6.29 -6.46 4.72
CA LEU A 108 -7.06 -7.52 4.08
C LEU A 108 -6.16 -8.53 3.36
N PHE A 109 -5.06 -8.07 2.74
CA PHE A 109 -4.05 -8.99 2.21
C PHE A 109 -3.32 -9.77 3.30
N ALA A 110 -2.96 -9.12 4.41
CA ALA A 110 -2.33 -9.81 5.54
C ALA A 110 -3.26 -10.87 6.17
N LEU A 111 -4.56 -10.57 6.27
CA LEU A 111 -5.58 -11.52 6.71
C LEU A 111 -5.80 -12.65 5.70
N ALA A 112 -5.76 -12.36 4.40
CA ALA A 112 -5.82 -13.39 3.36
C ALA A 112 -4.64 -14.37 3.47
N MET A 113 -3.42 -13.88 3.73
CA MET A 113 -2.24 -14.73 3.97
C MET A 113 -2.42 -15.63 5.21
N ARG A 114 -2.91 -15.05 6.31
CA ARG A 114 -3.20 -15.78 7.54
C ARG A 114 -4.23 -16.88 7.30
N GLU A 115 -5.34 -16.56 6.63
CA GLU A 115 -6.40 -17.53 6.35
C GLU A 115 -5.90 -18.67 5.47
N ALA A 116 -5.04 -18.34 4.51
CA ALA A 116 -4.46 -19.36 3.66
C ALA A 116 -3.52 -20.31 4.43
N TYR A 117 -2.81 -19.83 5.46
CA TYR A 117 -2.01 -20.68 6.35
C TYR A 117 -2.90 -21.64 7.14
N PHE A 118 -3.94 -21.11 7.79
CA PHE A 118 -4.87 -21.92 8.58
C PHE A 118 -5.64 -22.93 7.74
N ASN A 119 -6.06 -22.58 6.53
CA ASN A 119 -6.70 -23.53 5.62
C ASN A 119 -5.81 -24.73 5.24
N THR A 120 -4.49 -24.56 5.27
CA THR A 120 -3.54 -25.66 4.99
C THR A 120 -3.18 -26.49 6.22
N THR A 121 -3.29 -25.91 7.42
CA THR A 121 -2.95 -26.59 8.69
C THR A 121 -4.16 -27.23 9.36
N LEU A 122 -5.32 -26.57 9.36
CA LEU A 122 -6.57 -27.06 9.96
C LEU A 122 -7.28 -28.15 9.15
N ALA A 123 -6.93 -28.34 7.88
CA ALA A 123 -7.35 -29.54 7.14
C ALA A 123 -6.84 -30.84 7.81
N ASN A 124 -5.84 -30.75 8.69
CA ASN A 124 -5.22 -31.87 9.38
C ASN A 124 -5.50 -31.92 10.90
N ALA A 125 -6.24 -30.96 11.48
CA ALA A 125 -6.44 -30.89 12.93
C ALA A 125 -7.88 -30.45 13.27
N GLU A 126 -8.76 -31.42 13.53
CA GLU A 126 -10.18 -31.19 13.89
C GLU A 126 -10.40 -30.65 15.31
N LEU A 127 -9.37 -30.61 16.17
CA LEU A 127 -9.50 -30.45 17.62
C LEU A 127 -9.26 -29.01 18.17
N ASP A 128 -8.75 -28.05 17.39
CA ASP A 128 -8.40 -26.69 17.90
C ASP A 128 -9.49 -25.61 17.73
N ARG A 129 -10.73 -26.05 17.46
CA ARG A 129 -11.83 -25.25 16.91
C ARG A 129 -12.51 -24.23 17.85
N LEU A 130 -12.12 -24.07 19.12
CA LEU A 130 -12.86 -23.20 20.06
C LEU A 130 -12.02 -22.06 20.65
N GLY A 131 -10.74 -22.30 20.97
CA GLY A 131 -9.84 -21.27 21.48
C GLY A 131 -9.35 -20.29 20.41
N GLU A 132 -9.07 -20.82 19.21
CA GLU A 132 -8.46 -20.05 18.12
C GLU A 132 -9.44 -19.07 17.45
N TYR A 133 -10.75 -19.34 17.51
CA TYR A 133 -11.79 -18.43 17.00
C TYR A 133 -11.90 -17.13 17.80
N ARG A 134 -11.71 -17.17 19.13
CA ARG A 134 -11.75 -15.96 19.97
C ARG A 134 -10.55 -15.06 19.67
N LEU A 135 -9.35 -15.65 19.59
CA LEU A 135 -8.14 -14.89 19.25
C LEU A 135 -8.21 -14.34 17.81
N ARG A 136 -8.70 -15.15 16.86
CA ARG A 136 -8.95 -14.73 15.47
C ARG A 136 -9.87 -13.52 15.40
N ARG A 137 -11.01 -13.58 16.08
CA ARG A 137 -12.01 -12.51 16.09
C ARG A 137 -11.49 -11.25 16.80
N ALA A 138 -10.75 -11.42 17.90
CA ALA A 138 -10.10 -10.30 18.59
C ALA A 138 -9.09 -9.59 17.70
N LEU A 139 -8.28 -10.33 16.93
CA LEU A 139 -7.33 -9.75 15.98
C LEU A 139 -8.02 -9.02 14.83
N GLU A 140 -9.09 -9.59 14.27
CA GLU A 140 -9.89 -8.94 13.23
C GLU A 140 -10.51 -7.63 13.74
N ILE A 141 -11.10 -7.64 14.93
CA ILE A 141 -11.64 -6.43 15.59
C ILE A 141 -10.52 -5.43 15.84
N GLY A 142 -9.34 -5.86 16.29
CA GLY A 142 -8.18 -5.02 16.52
C GLY A 142 -7.71 -4.32 15.24
N PHE A 143 -7.59 -5.04 14.12
CA PHE A 143 -7.24 -4.44 12.84
C PHE A 143 -8.30 -3.47 12.33
N VAL A 144 -9.59 -3.81 12.46
CA VAL A 144 -10.69 -2.91 12.09
C VAL A 144 -10.66 -1.64 12.93
N ALA A 145 -10.40 -1.75 14.24
CA ALA A 145 -10.26 -0.60 15.13
C ALA A 145 -9.08 0.29 14.73
N ILE A 146 -7.92 -0.30 14.43
CA ILE A 146 -6.73 0.44 13.97
C ILE A 146 -7.02 1.18 12.66
N VAL A 147 -7.65 0.50 11.70
CA VAL A 147 -8.07 1.11 10.43
C VAL A 147 -9.00 2.29 10.68
N LEU A 148 -10.01 2.14 11.53
CA LEU A 148 -10.97 3.19 11.83
C LEU A 148 -10.31 4.39 12.51
N VAL A 149 -9.41 4.14 13.46
CA VAL A 149 -8.62 5.19 14.13
C VAL A 149 -7.73 5.94 13.13
N ILE A 150 -7.11 5.25 12.18
CA ILE A 150 -6.22 5.89 11.19
C ILE A 150 -7.01 6.59 10.08
N SER A 151 -8.19 6.08 9.71
CA SER A 151 -9.09 6.73 8.74
C SER A 151 -9.72 8.01 9.31
N VAL A 152 -10.20 7.97 10.55
CA VAL A 152 -11.00 9.07 11.15
C VAL A 152 -10.14 10.00 12.00
N GLY A 153 -9.13 9.48 12.68
CA GLY A 153 -8.31 10.25 13.63
C GLY A 153 -7.65 11.51 13.06
N PRO A 154 -7.13 11.51 11.82
CA PRO A 154 -6.59 12.72 11.19
C PRO A 154 -7.59 13.88 11.08
N LEU A 155 -8.90 13.59 11.03
CA LEU A 155 -9.97 14.60 10.97
C LEU A 155 -10.12 15.37 12.29
N VAL A 156 -9.65 14.82 13.42
CA VAL A 156 -9.92 15.34 14.76
C VAL A 156 -8.74 16.16 15.33
N ARG A 157 -7.47 15.80 15.07
CA ARG A 157 -6.29 16.61 15.47
C ARG A 157 -4.93 16.11 14.91
N ARG A 158 -3.92 17.01 14.93
CA ARG A 158 -2.46 16.88 14.70
C ARG A 158 -1.96 15.73 13.78
N SER A 159 -1.84 16.06 12.49
CA SER A 159 -1.38 15.21 11.38
C SER A 159 -0.09 14.39 11.64
N ARG A 160 0.94 14.95 12.31
CA ARG A 160 2.24 14.25 12.48
C ARG A 160 2.16 12.96 13.31
N ILE A 161 1.35 12.93 14.37
CA ILE A 161 1.22 11.73 15.22
C ILE A 161 0.58 10.61 14.40
N PHE A 162 -0.43 10.94 13.61
CA PHE A 162 -1.09 9.99 12.72
C PHE A 162 -0.16 9.49 11.60
N THR A 163 0.77 10.31 11.10
CA THR A 163 1.81 9.82 10.18
C THR A 163 2.67 8.72 10.80
N VAL A 164 3.14 8.92 12.04
CA VAL A 164 3.94 7.93 12.77
C VAL A 164 3.11 6.67 13.06
N LEU A 165 1.87 6.84 13.54
CA LEU A 165 0.96 5.72 13.80
C LEU A 165 0.63 4.93 12.53
N THR A 166 0.44 5.61 11.40
CA THR A 166 0.18 4.97 10.11
C THR A 166 1.38 4.17 9.64
N ALA A 167 2.59 4.73 9.75
CA ALA A 167 3.81 4.02 9.38
C ALA A 167 4.05 2.80 10.29
N ALA A 168 3.86 2.96 11.62
CA ALA A 168 3.96 1.86 12.57
C ALA A 168 2.93 0.76 12.27
N ALA A 169 1.66 1.13 12.06
CA ALA A 169 0.60 0.19 11.71
C ALA A 169 0.89 -0.53 10.38
N GLY A 170 1.31 0.20 9.35
CA GLY A 170 1.72 -0.36 8.06
C GLY A 170 2.84 -1.38 8.22
N PHE A 171 3.89 -1.04 8.97
CA PHE A 171 5.00 -1.94 9.26
C PHE A 171 4.55 -3.20 10.03
N THR A 172 3.73 -3.04 11.07
CA THR A 172 3.18 -4.16 11.85
C THR A 172 2.32 -5.09 10.99
N VAL A 173 1.46 -4.54 10.13
CA VAL A 173 0.58 -5.32 9.25
C VAL A 173 1.38 -6.08 8.20
N VAL A 174 2.38 -5.45 7.58
CA VAL A 174 3.28 -6.13 6.64
C VAL A 174 4.05 -7.24 7.34
N GLY A 175 4.64 -6.95 8.50
CA GLY A 175 5.36 -7.94 9.30
C GLY A 175 4.47 -9.14 9.68
N TYR A 176 3.21 -8.87 10.05
CA TYR A 176 2.21 -9.90 10.32
C TYR A 176 1.96 -10.78 9.10
N GLY A 177 1.66 -10.21 7.94
CA GLY A 177 1.41 -10.99 6.72
C GLY A 177 2.64 -11.78 6.25
N LEU A 178 3.84 -11.19 6.34
CA LEU A 178 5.09 -11.88 6.04
C LEU A 178 5.38 -13.03 7.01
N TYR A 179 5.09 -12.87 8.30
CA TYR A 179 5.25 -13.93 9.29
C TYR A 179 4.46 -15.19 8.91
N PHE A 180 3.19 -15.05 8.52
CA PHE A 180 2.38 -16.19 8.06
C PHE A 180 2.90 -16.78 6.75
N GLN A 181 3.39 -15.95 5.83
CA GLN A 181 3.98 -16.42 4.59
C GLN A 181 5.27 -17.24 4.82
N PHE A 182 6.14 -16.79 5.72
CA PHE A 182 7.36 -17.51 6.08
C PHE A 182 7.04 -18.83 6.79
N ARG A 183 6.09 -18.80 7.72
CA ARG A 183 5.66 -20.00 8.46
C ARG A 183 5.06 -21.05 7.52
N ARG A 184 4.25 -20.62 6.54
CA ARG A 184 3.74 -21.48 5.46
C ARG A 184 4.85 -22.09 4.60
N SER A 185 5.84 -21.29 4.21
CA SER A 185 6.93 -21.72 3.32
C SER A 185 7.84 -22.80 3.93
N ARG A 186 7.81 -22.95 5.26
CA ARG A 186 8.56 -23.98 6.01
C ARG A 186 7.82 -25.32 6.10
N THR A 187 6.54 -25.38 5.73
CA THR A 187 5.78 -26.64 5.72
C THR A 187 5.88 -27.28 4.32
N PRO A 188 6.51 -28.47 4.19
CA PRO A 188 6.74 -29.11 2.88
C PRO A 188 5.44 -29.53 2.16
N ALA A 189 4.35 -29.71 2.90
CA ALA A 189 3.11 -30.34 2.43
C ALA A 189 2.30 -29.53 1.39
N THR A 190 2.70 -28.30 1.03
CA THR A 190 1.92 -27.45 0.11
C THR A 190 2.72 -26.82 -1.03
N ARG A 191 4.00 -27.20 -1.20
CA ARG A 191 4.82 -26.74 -2.33
C ARG A 191 4.21 -27.24 -3.64
N GLY A 192 3.95 -26.30 -4.56
CA GLY A 192 3.41 -26.60 -5.90
C GLY A 192 1.89 -26.45 -6.03
N THR A 193 1.18 -26.09 -4.96
CA THR A 193 -0.25 -25.74 -5.09
C THR A 193 -0.42 -24.35 -5.69
N LEU A 194 -1.45 -24.17 -6.53
CA LEU A 194 -1.77 -22.89 -7.18
C LEU A 194 -2.01 -21.74 -6.18
N ILE A 195 -2.57 -22.06 -5.01
CA ILE A 195 -2.75 -21.10 -3.91
C ILE A 195 -1.39 -20.64 -3.37
N ASP A 196 -0.38 -21.52 -3.31
CA ASP A 196 0.98 -21.15 -2.89
C ASP A 196 1.61 -20.12 -3.85
N THR A 197 1.48 -20.35 -5.16
CA THR A 197 1.97 -19.42 -6.18
C THR A 197 1.24 -18.07 -6.11
N LEU A 198 -0.09 -18.08 -5.96
CA LEU A 198 -0.88 -16.85 -5.85
C LEU A 198 -0.47 -16.02 -4.63
N LEU A 199 -0.27 -16.66 -3.48
CA LEU A 199 0.16 -15.97 -2.26
C LEU A 199 1.59 -15.45 -2.37
N ARG A 200 2.52 -16.22 -2.95
CA ARG A 200 3.88 -15.71 -3.22
C ARG A 200 3.87 -14.43 -4.05
N GLN A 201 2.95 -14.33 -5.02
CA GLN A 201 2.77 -13.13 -5.83
C GLN A 201 2.00 -12.02 -5.14
N THR A 202 1.29 -12.34 -4.05
CA THR A 202 0.60 -11.36 -3.21
C THR A 202 1.56 -10.70 -2.21
N VAL A 203 2.71 -11.32 -1.90
CA VAL A 203 3.74 -10.74 -1.01
C VAL A 203 4.23 -9.38 -1.51
N PRO A 204 4.63 -9.21 -2.79
CA PRO A 204 4.97 -7.89 -3.32
C PRO A 204 3.86 -6.85 -3.12
N VAL A 205 2.59 -7.21 -3.36
CA VAL A 205 1.44 -6.31 -3.15
C VAL A 205 1.41 -5.82 -1.71
N LEU A 206 1.53 -6.75 -0.75
CA LEU A 206 1.53 -6.42 0.69
C LEU A 206 2.69 -5.49 1.06
N VAL A 207 3.91 -5.82 0.61
CA VAL A 207 5.13 -5.06 0.93
C VAL A 207 5.07 -3.67 0.33
N PHE A 208 4.67 -3.53 -0.93
CA PHE A 208 4.61 -2.23 -1.60
C PHE A 208 3.46 -1.36 -1.08
N ALA A 209 2.29 -1.94 -0.78
CA ALA A 209 1.19 -1.20 -0.16
C ALA A 209 1.58 -0.68 1.23
N GLY A 210 2.24 -1.52 2.04
CA GLY A 210 2.79 -1.09 3.32
C GLY A 210 3.93 -0.08 3.20
N GLY A 211 4.78 -0.21 2.17
CA GLY A 211 5.80 0.78 1.83
C GLY A 211 5.21 2.15 1.55
N ALA A 212 4.10 2.21 0.81
CA ALA A 212 3.37 3.45 0.57
C ALA A 212 2.81 4.08 1.87
N LEU A 213 2.47 3.29 2.88
CA LEU A 213 2.04 3.80 4.21
C LEU A 213 3.21 4.34 5.04
N VAL A 214 4.40 3.77 4.88
CA VAL A 214 5.62 4.18 5.60
C VAL A 214 6.28 5.39 4.94
N ALA A 215 6.19 5.52 3.62
CA ALA A 215 6.86 6.56 2.85
C ALA A 215 6.58 8.00 3.34
N PRO A 216 5.35 8.41 3.73
CA PRO A 216 5.10 9.73 4.30
C PRO A 216 5.89 10.03 5.58
N ALA A 217 6.26 9.02 6.37
CA ALA A 217 7.07 9.21 7.57
C ALA A 217 8.52 9.63 7.28
N LEU A 218 9.02 9.44 6.04
CA LEU A 218 10.32 9.96 5.61
C LEU A 218 10.39 11.49 5.72
N ALA A 219 9.24 12.18 5.59
CA ALA A 219 9.14 13.63 5.74
C ALA A 219 9.38 14.13 7.18
N LEU A 220 9.54 13.24 8.17
CA LEU A 220 9.78 13.60 9.58
C LEU A 220 11.26 13.86 9.91
N GLY A 221 12.14 13.92 8.91
CA GLY A 221 13.55 14.25 9.09
C GLY A 221 14.52 13.52 8.17
N VAL A 222 14.02 12.62 7.30
CA VAL A 222 14.86 11.83 6.37
C VAL A 222 14.87 12.44 4.97
N ALA A 223 13.72 12.90 4.47
CA ALA A 223 13.55 13.41 3.11
C ALA A 223 12.61 14.63 3.08
N SER A 224 12.58 15.35 1.97
CA SER A 224 11.60 16.42 1.75
C SER A 224 10.18 15.84 1.58
N PRO A 225 9.12 16.58 1.94
CA PRO A 225 7.73 16.13 1.76
C PRO A 225 7.41 15.73 0.31
N THR A 226 7.98 16.45 -0.66
CA THR A 226 7.82 16.15 -2.09
C THR A 226 8.37 14.76 -2.42
N VAL A 227 9.60 14.46 -2.01
CA VAL A 227 10.23 13.14 -2.24
C VAL A 227 9.44 12.03 -1.52
N ALA A 228 9.02 12.26 -0.28
CA ALA A 228 8.20 11.29 0.47
C ALA A 228 6.88 10.96 -0.26
N SER A 229 6.22 11.98 -0.83
CA SER A 229 4.98 11.80 -1.61
C SER A 229 5.23 11.09 -2.94
N ALA A 230 6.32 11.40 -3.64
CA ALA A 230 6.72 10.71 -4.87
C ALA A 230 7.01 9.23 -4.61
N VAL A 231 7.76 8.91 -3.55
CA VAL A 231 8.06 7.54 -3.14
C VAL A 231 6.77 6.78 -2.81
N ALA A 232 5.82 7.40 -2.09
CA ALA A 232 4.53 6.79 -1.80
C ALA A 232 3.74 6.49 -3.09
N ALA A 233 3.70 7.43 -4.04
CA ALA A 233 3.03 7.26 -5.33
C ALA A 233 3.66 6.12 -6.16
N VAL A 234 4.99 6.03 -6.19
CA VAL A 234 5.71 4.93 -6.85
C VAL A 234 5.35 3.60 -6.21
N PHE A 235 5.34 3.51 -4.87
CA PHE A 235 4.92 2.29 -4.18
C PHE A 235 3.49 1.86 -4.56
N VAL A 236 2.55 2.81 -4.72
CA VAL A 236 1.19 2.51 -5.19
C VAL A 236 1.20 1.96 -6.62
N VAL A 237 1.99 2.55 -7.53
CA VAL A 237 2.14 2.03 -8.91
C VAL A 237 2.69 0.60 -8.89
N VAL A 238 3.74 0.34 -8.12
CA VAL A 238 4.36 -0.99 -8.04
C VAL A 238 3.42 -2.00 -7.36
N THR A 239 2.60 -1.55 -6.40
CA THR A 239 1.51 -2.35 -5.81
C THR A 239 0.51 -2.76 -6.88
N ALA A 240 0.07 -1.83 -7.71
CA ALA A 240 -0.83 -2.12 -8.82
C ALA A 240 -0.19 -3.10 -9.83
N ALA A 241 1.06 -2.88 -10.24
CA ALA A 241 1.78 -3.78 -11.13
C ALA A 241 1.89 -5.21 -10.55
N SER A 242 2.15 -5.33 -9.24
CA SER A 242 2.18 -6.63 -8.55
C SER A 242 0.80 -7.30 -8.54
N LEU A 243 -0.27 -6.52 -8.37
CA LEU A 243 -1.65 -6.99 -8.41
C LEU A 243 -2.05 -7.53 -9.79
N MET A 244 -1.48 -6.96 -10.86
CA MET A 244 -1.67 -7.47 -12.22
C MET A 244 -1.17 -8.92 -12.33
N THR A 245 -0.01 -9.24 -11.76
CA THR A 245 0.52 -10.61 -11.77
C THR A 245 -0.42 -11.59 -11.06
N VAL A 246 -0.91 -11.20 -9.87
CA VAL A 246 -1.87 -11.99 -9.09
C VAL A 246 -3.15 -12.26 -9.87
N THR A 247 -3.74 -11.22 -10.48
CA THR A 247 -4.99 -11.35 -11.24
C THR A 247 -4.83 -12.19 -12.51
N ILE A 248 -3.69 -12.12 -13.20
CA ILE A 248 -3.38 -12.98 -14.35
C ILE A 248 -3.35 -14.45 -13.91
N LYS A 249 -2.58 -14.79 -12.87
CA LYS A 249 -2.52 -16.18 -12.38
C LYS A 249 -3.86 -16.71 -11.91
N LEU A 250 -4.65 -15.86 -11.24
CA LEU A 250 -6.01 -16.22 -10.84
C LEU A 250 -6.92 -16.50 -12.05
N SER A 251 -6.83 -15.69 -13.11
CA SER A 251 -7.62 -15.91 -14.33
C SER A 251 -7.23 -17.20 -15.07
N GLN A 252 -5.94 -17.52 -15.12
CA GLN A 252 -5.44 -18.76 -15.73
C GLN A 252 -6.01 -19.99 -15.01
N HIS A 253 -6.08 -19.94 -13.67
CA HIS A 253 -6.67 -21.00 -12.85
C HIS A 253 -8.15 -21.24 -13.14
N LEU A 254 -8.92 -20.16 -13.30
CA LEU A 254 -10.34 -20.27 -13.62
C LEU A 254 -10.57 -20.82 -15.03
N SER A 255 -9.67 -20.53 -15.96
CA SER A 255 -9.76 -21.04 -17.33
C SER A 255 -9.38 -22.52 -17.43
N SER A 256 -8.44 -23.02 -16.63
CA SER A 256 -8.00 -24.42 -16.69
C SER A 256 -8.94 -25.42 -16.00
N ARG A 257 -9.97 -24.93 -15.29
CA ARG A 257 -11.00 -25.75 -14.63
C ARG A 257 -12.29 -25.89 -15.44
N ARG A 258 -12.36 -25.25 -16.61
CA ARG A 258 -13.39 -25.52 -17.63
C ARG A 258 -12.87 -26.60 -18.57
#